data_AF-A0A3M1PS54-F1
#
_entry.id   AF-A0A3M1PS54-F1
#
_cell.length_a   1.000
_cell.length_b   1.000
_cell.length_c   1.000
_cell.angle_alpha   90.00
_cell.angle_beta   90.00
_cell.angle_gamma   90.00
#
_symmetry.space_group_name_H-M   'P 1'
#
loop_
_entity.id
_entity.type
_entity.pdbx_description
1 polymer ?
#
loop_
_entity_poly.entity_id
_entity_poly.type
_entity_poly.pdbx_seq_one_letter_code
_entity_poly.pdbx_strand_id
1 'polypeptide(L)'
;MGTFRALTRFLLGAALCAIAGCARLPALPSPPQAAPASPTALLPVRVTWTYRDASRLAMTLQVHREIPAGYHLAFPGCPVTGVKVQSGGSAVTLYRHPDTGREWLALLERVRWDCRPFGEGDYLVNLTWLLPSAAQTPPPMNDSALVTVSLGALQVDADDGGMPLSLPSQGDLSLPVDFPPPDAALSWTEPVTLRKDGAAVTLRSVFANPSVTWLDACITYPDRHTWQPEAFIREADCTPAAFAQGMPLVPADSWGTSAWAASPTRCFTFALPFAFPERAGAQVSVGVAHFRVVPDAGTLRVEECEAARRKVEAEYPGLEIRCRAYDIQGEAQHWFEVTALPPDLSPAEARRRMEDALQAEIIGPWGETISVRSTPPSR
;
A
#
# COMPACT_ATOMS: atom_id res chain seq x y z
N MET A 1 -41.54 29.89 10.45
CA MET A 1 -42.94 30.24 10.15
C MET A 1 -42.90 31.21 8.98
N GLY A 2 -43.04 30.72 7.73
CA GLY A 2 -44.25 30.87 6.91
C GLY A 2 -44.26 32.27 6.29
N THR A 3 -44.23 32.51 4.97
CA THR A 3 -44.93 31.81 3.88
C THR A 3 -44.34 32.21 2.53
N PHE A 4 -44.55 31.32 1.56
CA PHE A 4 -44.25 31.40 0.14
C PHE A 4 -45.38 32.12 -0.65
N ARG A 5 -45.03 32.56 -1.88
CA ARG A 5 -45.86 32.95 -3.06
C ARG A 5 -46.31 34.41 -3.18
N ALA A 6 -45.99 35.05 -4.32
CA ALA A 6 -46.83 34.99 -5.52
C ALA A 6 -46.18 35.66 -6.77
N LEU A 7 -46.45 35.05 -7.93
CA LEU A 7 -46.22 35.49 -9.30
C LEU A 7 -47.09 36.70 -9.70
N THR A 8 -46.59 37.59 -10.59
CA THR A 8 -47.38 38.30 -11.63
C THR A 8 -46.42 38.86 -12.71
N ARG A 9 -46.24 38.22 -13.87
CA ARG A 9 -46.84 38.47 -15.21
C ARG A 9 -46.59 39.84 -15.87
N PHE A 10 -45.87 39.77 -17.00
CA PHE A 10 -46.19 40.32 -18.34
C PHE A 10 -46.29 41.84 -18.56
N LEU A 11 -45.41 42.43 -19.41
CA LEU A 11 -45.73 42.87 -20.79
C LEU A 11 -44.71 43.86 -21.41
N LEU A 12 -44.63 43.76 -22.75
CA LEU A 12 -44.26 44.74 -23.78
C LEU A 12 -42.78 45.09 -24.05
N GLY A 13 -42.38 44.85 -25.30
CA GLY A 13 -41.22 45.45 -25.91
C GLY A 13 -40.86 44.93 -27.31
N ALA A 14 -41.84 44.61 -28.16
CA ALA A 14 -41.60 44.36 -29.59
C ALA A 14 -41.83 45.66 -30.37
N ALA A 15 -40.80 46.17 -31.03
CA ALA A 15 -40.92 47.17 -32.09
C ALA A 15 -40.14 46.69 -33.29
N LEU A 16 -40.89 46.30 -34.31
CA LEU A 16 -40.45 46.04 -35.67
C LEU A 16 -39.89 47.32 -36.30
N CYS A 17 -38.83 47.16 -37.11
CA CYS A 17 -38.69 47.93 -38.34
C CYS A 17 -38.24 46.97 -39.45
N ALA A 18 -39.19 46.67 -40.34
CA ALA A 18 -38.92 46.11 -41.66
C ALA A 18 -38.49 47.25 -42.60
N ILE A 19 -37.71 46.93 -43.65
CA ILE A 19 -38.12 47.08 -45.06
C ILE A 19 -36.96 46.69 -46.01
N ALA A 20 -37.30 45.73 -46.87
CA ALA A 20 -36.95 45.49 -48.27
C ALA A 20 -35.49 45.21 -48.73
N GLY A 21 -35.35 44.05 -49.38
CA GLY A 21 -34.31 43.77 -50.37
C GLY A 21 -34.27 42.30 -50.77
N CYS A 22 -35.01 41.92 -51.82
CA CYS A 22 -34.99 40.58 -52.40
C CYS A 22 -33.57 40.21 -52.88
N ALA A 23 -33.03 39.08 -52.41
CA ALA A 23 -31.94 38.37 -53.07
C ALA A 23 -32.11 36.85 -52.89
N ARG A 24 -31.94 36.10 -53.99
CA ARG A 24 -31.98 34.64 -54.05
C ARG A 24 -31.00 34.03 -53.03
N LEU A 25 -31.45 32.99 -52.33
CA LEU A 25 -30.61 32.12 -51.51
C LEU A 25 -29.48 31.50 -52.35
N PRO A 26 -28.19 31.74 -52.04
CA PRO A 26 -27.12 30.92 -52.56
C PRO A 26 -27.09 29.58 -51.82
N ALA A 27 -26.85 28.50 -52.56
CA ALA A 27 -26.68 27.16 -52.04
C ALA A 27 -25.59 27.13 -50.95
N LEU A 28 -25.86 26.37 -49.88
CA LEU A 28 -24.92 26.11 -48.79
C LEU A 28 -23.55 25.66 -49.35
N PRO A 29 -22.45 26.36 -49.03
CA PRO A 29 -21.13 25.78 -49.23
C PRO A 29 -20.99 24.57 -48.32
N SER A 30 -20.66 23.42 -48.91
CA SER A 30 -20.27 22.22 -48.19
C SER A 30 -19.21 22.58 -47.15
N PRO A 31 -19.30 22.07 -45.90
CA PRO A 31 -18.33 22.40 -44.88
C PRO A 31 -16.92 22.05 -45.36
N PRO A 32 -15.92 22.91 -45.10
CA PRO A 32 -14.55 22.63 -45.45
C PRO A 32 -14.13 21.33 -44.77
N GLN A 33 -13.62 20.40 -45.59
CA GLN A 33 -13.00 19.16 -45.16
C GLN A 33 -11.73 19.50 -44.38
N ALA A 34 -11.87 19.68 -43.07
CA ALA A 34 -10.74 19.57 -42.17
C ALA A 34 -10.45 18.08 -42.02
N ALA A 35 -9.25 17.67 -42.40
CA ALA A 35 -8.65 16.52 -41.75
C ALA A 35 -8.17 17.01 -40.37
N PRO A 36 -8.81 16.64 -39.26
CA PRO A 36 -8.07 16.56 -38.02
C PRO A 36 -7.14 15.36 -38.20
N ALA A 37 -5.83 15.62 -38.23
CA ALA A 37 -4.87 14.63 -37.80
C ALA A 37 -5.42 13.99 -36.53
N SER A 38 -5.58 12.66 -36.52
CA SER A 38 -6.01 11.93 -35.34
C SER A 38 -5.18 12.46 -34.16
N PRO A 39 -5.78 13.01 -33.09
CA PRO A 39 -5.05 13.10 -31.85
C PRO A 39 -4.62 11.66 -31.57
N THR A 40 -3.32 11.44 -31.46
CA THR A 40 -2.79 10.16 -30.98
C THR A 40 -3.48 9.95 -29.65
N ALA A 41 -4.54 9.14 -29.62
CA ALA A 41 -5.32 8.93 -28.42
C ALA A 41 -4.33 8.40 -27.39
N LEU A 42 -4.05 9.20 -26.36
CA LEU A 42 -3.20 8.80 -25.26
C LEU A 42 -3.79 7.50 -24.73
N LEU A 43 -2.97 6.44 -24.69
CA LEU A 43 -3.38 5.19 -24.07
C LEU A 43 -3.77 5.52 -22.63
N PRO A 44 -4.94 5.04 -22.15
CA PRO A 44 -5.40 5.33 -20.79
C PRO A 44 -4.51 4.67 -19.74
N VAL A 45 -3.53 3.85 -20.14
CA VAL A 45 -2.57 3.20 -19.27
C VAL A 45 -1.18 3.29 -19.88
N ARG A 46 -0.20 3.68 -19.08
CA ARG A 46 1.23 3.66 -19.42
C ARG A 46 2.03 3.01 -18.30
N VAL A 47 2.95 2.13 -18.66
CA VAL A 47 3.97 1.64 -17.71
C VAL A 47 5.08 2.67 -17.65
N THR A 48 5.26 3.29 -16.50
CA THR A 48 6.27 4.36 -16.31
C THR A 48 7.57 3.82 -15.71
N TRP A 49 7.50 2.67 -15.05
CA TRP A 49 8.65 2.06 -14.41
C TRP A 49 8.45 0.56 -14.18
N THR A 50 9.53 -0.21 -14.28
CA THR A 50 9.56 -1.64 -13.98
C THR A 50 10.86 -2.03 -13.28
N TYR A 51 10.77 -3.09 -12.48
CA TYR A 51 11.91 -3.74 -11.86
C TYR A 51 11.64 -5.22 -11.68
N ARG A 52 12.71 -5.99 -11.71
CA ARG A 52 12.70 -7.40 -11.43
C ARG A 52 14.05 -7.85 -10.89
N ASP A 53 14.02 -8.83 -9.99
CA ASP A 53 15.16 -9.67 -9.65
C ASP A 53 14.74 -11.15 -9.45
N ALA A 54 15.56 -11.92 -8.74
CA ALA A 54 15.30 -13.33 -8.45
C ALA A 54 14.10 -13.56 -7.51
N SER A 55 13.71 -12.57 -6.71
CA SER A 55 12.67 -12.71 -5.68
C SER A 55 11.55 -11.66 -5.78
N ARG A 56 11.62 -10.72 -6.73
CA ARG A 56 10.71 -9.57 -6.79
C ARG A 56 10.37 -9.17 -8.22
N LEU A 57 9.14 -8.69 -8.36
CA LEU A 57 8.66 -7.96 -9.53
C LEU A 57 7.99 -6.69 -9.04
N ALA A 58 8.27 -5.57 -9.69
CA ALA A 58 7.57 -4.34 -9.39
C ALA A 58 7.33 -3.51 -10.65
N MET A 59 6.25 -2.76 -10.63
CA MET A 59 5.88 -1.86 -11.73
C MET A 59 5.08 -0.68 -11.22
N THR A 60 5.20 0.43 -11.95
CA THR A 60 4.34 1.60 -11.79
C THR A 60 3.58 1.82 -13.08
N LEU A 61 2.26 1.95 -12.94
CA LEU A 61 1.33 2.29 -14.00
C LEU A 61 0.83 3.71 -13.78
N GLN A 62 0.86 4.54 -14.82
CA GLN A 62 0.07 5.76 -14.88
C GLN A 62 -1.22 5.43 -15.62
N VAL A 63 -2.36 5.72 -14.99
CA VAL A 63 -3.69 5.40 -15.50
C VAL A 63 -4.51 6.67 -15.55
N HIS A 64 -5.00 7.00 -16.74
CA HIS A 64 -5.92 8.10 -16.96
C HIS A 64 -7.36 7.56 -16.92
N ARG A 65 -8.15 8.02 -15.95
CA ARG A 65 -9.58 7.72 -15.84
C ARG A 65 -10.31 8.93 -15.28
N GLU A 66 -11.08 9.60 -16.14
CA GLU A 66 -11.91 10.72 -15.74
C GLU A 66 -12.99 10.27 -14.74
N ILE A 67 -13.01 10.91 -13.57
CA ILE A 67 -14.08 10.80 -12.59
C ILE A 67 -14.95 12.05 -12.71
N PRO A 68 -16.29 11.91 -12.84
CA PRO A 68 -17.18 13.06 -12.91
C PRO A 68 -17.02 13.99 -11.71
N ALA A 69 -17.12 15.30 -11.94
CA ALA A 69 -17.02 16.28 -10.86
C ALA A 69 -18.09 16.02 -9.77
N GLY A 70 -17.68 16.09 -8.51
CA GLY A 70 -18.54 15.79 -7.35
C GLY A 70 -18.60 14.30 -6.98
N TYR A 71 -17.76 13.47 -7.58
CA TYR A 71 -17.63 12.05 -7.26
C TYR A 71 -16.18 11.66 -6.96
N HIS A 72 -16.00 10.62 -6.16
CA HIS A 72 -14.70 10.00 -5.89
C HIS A 72 -14.78 8.47 -6.00
N LEU A 73 -13.64 7.82 -6.23
CA LEU A 73 -13.57 6.36 -6.27
C LEU A 73 -13.90 5.79 -4.88
N ALA A 74 -14.88 4.88 -4.82
CA ALA A 74 -15.22 4.16 -3.60
C ALA A 74 -14.02 3.31 -3.14
N PHE A 75 -13.84 3.14 -1.82
CA PHE A 75 -12.72 2.36 -1.27
C PHE A 75 -12.70 0.93 -1.85
N PRO A 76 -11.56 0.45 -2.39
CA PRO A 76 -10.20 0.94 -2.13
C PRO A 76 -9.63 1.97 -3.13
N GLY A 77 -10.48 2.69 -3.88
CA GLY A 77 -10.11 3.99 -4.46
C GLY A 77 -9.22 3.93 -5.72
N CYS A 78 -9.26 2.85 -6.51
CA CYS A 78 -8.36 2.66 -7.65
C CYS A 78 -9.09 2.46 -9.00
N PRO A 79 -8.67 3.13 -10.09
CA PRO A 79 -9.30 2.98 -11.40
C PRO A 79 -9.01 1.63 -12.07
N VAL A 80 -7.98 0.91 -11.62
CA VAL A 80 -7.59 -0.41 -12.11
C VAL A 80 -8.36 -1.49 -11.37
N THR A 81 -8.89 -2.46 -12.12
CA THR A 81 -9.61 -3.61 -11.55
C THR A 81 -8.84 -4.92 -11.67
N GLY A 82 -7.74 -4.95 -12.42
CA GLY A 82 -6.89 -6.13 -12.51
C GLY A 82 -5.60 -5.87 -13.25
N VAL A 83 -4.54 -6.61 -12.88
CA VAL A 83 -3.27 -6.63 -13.60
C VAL A 83 -2.78 -8.06 -13.70
N LYS A 84 -2.45 -8.49 -14.92
CA LYS A 84 -1.87 -9.79 -15.23
C LYS A 84 -0.56 -9.61 -15.98
N VAL A 85 0.41 -10.47 -15.72
CA VAL A 85 1.69 -10.51 -16.41
C VAL A 85 1.87 -11.86 -17.05
N GLN A 86 2.11 -11.87 -18.35
CA GLN A 86 2.39 -13.07 -19.12
C GLN A 86 3.83 -13.04 -19.63
N SER A 87 4.60 -14.06 -19.27
CA SER A 87 6.00 -14.21 -19.66
C SER A 87 6.37 -15.68 -19.80
N GLY A 88 7.20 -16.02 -20.79
CA GLY A 88 7.71 -17.38 -20.95
C GLY A 88 6.63 -18.46 -21.06
N GLY A 89 5.45 -18.11 -21.61
CA GLY A 89 4.30 -19.02 -21.70
C GLY A 89 3.49 -19.19 -20.40
N SER A 90 3.88 -18.53 -19.31
CA SER A 90 3.16 -18.54 -18.04
C SER A 90 2.46 -17.19 -17.81
N ALA A 91 1.32 -17.19 -17.12
CA ALA A 91 0.60 -15.98 -16.75
C ALA A 91 0.36 -15.92 -15.25
N VAL A 92 0.58 -14.74 -14.65
CA VAL A 92 0.38 -14.46 -13.23
C VAL A 92 -0.58 -13.29 -13.08
N THR A 93 -1.56 -13.41 -12.19
CA THR A 93 -2.36 -12.26 -11.77
C THR A 93 -1.62 -11.55 -10.64
N LEU A 94 -1.24 -10.29 -10.86
CA LEU A 94 -0.61 -9.45 -9.83
C LEU A 94 -1.65 -8.72 -9.02
N TYR A 95 -2.75 -8.28 -9.61
CA TYR A 95 -3.76 -7.52 -8.91
C TYR A 95 -5.15 -7.86 -9.44
N ARG A 96 -6.14 -7.79 -8.56
CA ARG A 96 -7.56 -7.88 -8.88
C ARG A 96 -8.32 -7.05 -7.86
N HIS A 97 -9.29 -6.26 -8.29
CA HIS A 97 -10.15 -5.51 -7.38
C HIS A 97 -10.83 -6.45 -6.37
N PRO A 98 -10.93 -6.07 -5.09
CA PRO A 98 -11.51 -6.91 -4.05
C PRO A 98 -13.03 -7.01 -4.14
N ASP A 99 -13.55 -7.75 -5.11
CA ASP A 99 -14.99 -7.98 -5.27
C ASP A 99 -15.46 -9.24 -4.51
N THR A 100 -14.91 -9.51 -3.31
CA THR A 100 -15.35 -10.51 -2.30
C THR A 100 -14.95 -12.00 -2.45
N GLY A 101 -13.76 -12.34 -2.97
CA GLY A 101 -13.30 -13.75 -3.11
C GLY A 101 -12.13 -14.17 -2.20
N ARG A 102 -12.05 -15.48 -1.85
CA ARG A 102 -10.86 -16.11 -1.21
C ARG A 102 -9.58 -15.97 -2.05
N GLU A 103 -9.70 -15.81 -3.38
CA GLU A 103 -8.58 -15.57 -4.29
C GLU A 103 -7.85 -14.25 -4.03
N TRP A 104 -8.55 -13.24 -3.51
CA TRP A 104 -7.96 -11.95 -3.12
C TRP A 104 -7.00 -12.10 -1.94
N LEU A 105 -7.36 -12.92 -0.94
CA LEU A 105 -6.53 -13.17 0.24
C LEU A 105 -5.20 -13.84 -0.12
N ALA A 106 -5.20 -14.77 -1.07
CA ALA A 106 -3.97 -15.42 -1.54
C ALA A 106 -3.05 -14.46 -2.35
N LEU A 107 -3.63 -13.48 -3.04
CA LEU A 107 -2.87 -12.41 -3.70
C LEU A 107 -2.31 -11.40 -2.70
N LEU A 108 -3.06 -11.08 -1.64
CA LEU A 108 -2.63 -10.15 -0.58
C LEU A 108 -1.40 -10.64 0.21
N GLU A 109 -1.11 -11.94 0.27
CA GLU A 109 0.08 -12.42 0.97
C GLU A 109 1.39 -12.04 0.25
N ARG A 110 1.32 -11.82 -1.07
CA ARG A 110 2.51 -11.69 -1.93
C ARG A 110 2.55 -10.40 -2.71
N VAL A 111 1.39 -9.76 -2.88
CA VAL A 111 1.24 -8.52 -3.64
C VAL A 111 0.99 -7.39 -2.66
N ARG A 112 1.72 -6.30 -2.84
CA ARG A 112 1.32 -4.98 -2.35
C ARG A 112 1.00 -4.10 -3.51
N TRP A 113 -0.01 -3.27 -3.32
CA TRP A 113 -0.37 -2.27 -4.27
C TRP A 113 -0.68 -0.97 -3.54
N ASP A 114 -0.39 0.13 -4.21
CA ASP A 114 -0.75 1.48 -3.80
C ASP A 114 -1.32 2.18 -5.01
N CYS A 115 -2.38 2.94 -4.81
CA CYS A 115 -3.08 3.62 -5.90
C CYS A 115 -3.46 5.00 -5.41
N ARG A 116 -2.92 6.02 -6.08
CA ARG A 116 -3.07 7.41 -5.66
C ARG A 116 -3.32 8.32 -6.85
N PRO A 117 -4.10 9.40 -6.68
CA PRO A 117 -4.23 10.41 -7.72
C PRO A 117 -2.88 11.09 -7.98
N PHE A 118 -2.60 11.41 -9.23
CA PHE A 118 -1.36 12.00 -9.74
C PHE A 118 -1.67 13.07 -10.78
N GLY A 119 -2.53 14.02 -10.40
CA GLY A 119 -3.05 15.05 -11.29
C GLY A 119 -4.54 14.86 -11.57
N GLU A 120 -5.07 15.71 -12.43
CA GLU A 120 -6.48 15.72 -12.78
C GLU A 120 -6.80 14.52 -13.70
N GLY A 121 -7.59 13.56 -13.20
CA GLY A 121 -7.96 12.34 -13.92
C GLY A 121 -6.84 11.29 -14.04
N ASP A 122 -5.65 11.57 -13.53
CA ASP A 122 -4.50 10.66 -13.56
C ASP A 122 -4.28 9.97 -12.21
N TYR A 123 -3.89 8.71 -12.27
CA TYR A 123 -3.60 7.87 -11.11
C TYR A 123 -2.27 7.15 -11.30
N LEU A 124 -1.48 7.06 -10.23
CA LEU A 124 -0.34 6.17 -10.16
C LEU A 124 -0.73 4.91 -9.41
N VAL A 125 -0.55 3.76 -10.07
CA VAL A 125 -0.75 2.43 -9.50
C VAL A 125 0.60 1.75 -9.37
N ASN A 126 1.03 1.55 -8.13
CA ASN A 126 2.26 0.86 -7.79
C ASN A 126 1.92 -0.58 -7.44
N LEU A 127 2.62 -1.51 -8.05
CA LEU A 127 2.44 -2.93 -7.81
C LEU A 127 3.79 -3.52 -7.45
N THR A 128 3.86 -4.18 -6.30
CA THR A 128 5.00 -4.97 -5.86
C THR A 128 4.52 -6.40 -5.66
N TRP A 129 5.21 -7.34 -6.29
CA TRP A 129 4.97 -8.75 -6.09
C TRP A 129 6.25 -9.41 -5.60
N LEU A 130 6.16 -10.11 -4.47
CA LEU A 130 7.20 -10.96 -3.95
C LEU A 130 7.04 -12.36 -4.54
N LEU A 131 8.06 -12.80 -5.27
CA LEU A 131 8.14 -14.16 -5.75
C LEU A 131 8.32 -15.09 -4.55
N PRO A 132 7.64 -16.24 -4.51
CA PRO A 132 7.82 -17.19 -3.43
C PRO A 132 9.30 -17.55 -3.25
N SER A 133 9.67 -17.86 -2.01
CA SER A 133 11.00 -18.41 -1.71
C SER A 133 11.26 -19.69 -2.53
N ALA A 134 12.51 -20.12 -2.57
CA ALA A 134 13.06 -21.22 -3.40
C ALA A 134 12.26 -22.55 -3.45
N ALA A 135 11.21 -22.72 -2.64
CA ALA A 135 10.27 -23.85 -2.67
C ALA A 135 9.24 -23.78 -3.81
N GLN A 136 9.03 -22.64 -4.46
CA GLN A 136 8.20 -22.54 -5.66
C GLN A 136 8.97 -21.77 -6.72
N THR A 137 9.27 -22.41 -7.85
CA THR A 137 9.90 -21.73 -8.98
C THR A 137 8.95 -20.64 -9.46
N PRO A 138 9.31 -19.35 -9.35
CA PRO A 138 8.51 -18.32 -9.97
C PRO A 138 8.40 -18.62 -11.47
N PRO A 139 7.28 -18.29 -12.12
CA PRO A 139 7.19 -18.46 -13.57
C PRO A 139 8.37 -17.73 -14.21
N PRO A 140 9.00 -18.32 -15.25
CA PRO A 140 10.13 -17.72 -15.90
C PRO A 140 9.70 -16.36 -16.44
N MET A 141 10.06 -15.32 -15.70
CA MET A 141 10.03 -13.99 -16.26
C MET A 141 11.17 -13.93 -17.25
N ASN A 142 10.88 -13.51 -18.46
CA ASN A 142 11.87 -13.19 -19.46
C ASN A 142 12.23 -11.71 -19.29
N ASP A 143 13.20 -11.23 -20.04
CA ASP A 143 13.56 -9.81 -20.07
C ASP A 143 12.42 -8.94 -20.61
N SER A 144 11.39 -9.55 -21.17
CA SER A 144 10.14 -8.92 -21.56
C SER A 144 8.91 -9.74 -21.13
N ALA A 145 7.80 -9.04 -20.91
CA ALA A 145 6.50 -9.65 -20.65
C ALA A 145 5.38 -8.87 -21.34
N LEU A 146 4.23 -9.52 -21.47
CA LEU A 146 2.98 -8.87 -21.83
C LEU A 146 2.20 -8.57 -20.54
N VAL A 147 1.96 -7.30 -20.24
CA VAL A 147 1.19 -6.86 -19.07
C VAL A 147 -0.22 -6.49 -19.51
N THR A 148 -1.23 -7.20 -19.02
CA THR A 148 -2.64 -6.88 -19.26
C THR A 148 -3.21 -6.14 -18.07
N VAL A 149 -3.67 -4.91 -18.29
CA VAL A 149 -4.33 -4.05 -17.28
C VAL A 149 -5.81 -3.98 -17.59
N SER A 150 -6.63 -4.40 -16.62
CA SER A 150 -8.09 -4.37 -16.69
C SER A 150 -8.62 -3.08 -16.08
N LEU A 151 -9.41 -2.33 -16.85
CA LEU A 151 -10.15 -1.16 -16.41
C LEU A 151 -11.65 -1.50 -16.40
N GLY A 152 -12.05 -2.31 -15.42
CA GLY A 152 -13.44 -2.78 -15.27
C GLY A 152 -14.42 -1.69 -14.89
N ALA A 153 -15.70 -2.09 -14.74
CA ALA A 153 -16.73 -1.22 -14.19
C ALA A 153 -16.40 -0.88 -12.73
N LEU A 154 -16.69 0.36 -12.31
CA LEU A 154 -16.41 0.84 -10.96
C LEU A 154 -17.64 1.54 -10.38
N GLN A 155 -17.76 1.51 -9.06
CA GLN A 155 -18.66 2.41 -8.34
C GLN A 155 -17.88 3.63 -7.85
N VAL A 156 -18.45 4.81 -8.05
CA VAL A 156 -17.96 6.07 -7.49
C VAL A 156 -19.00 6.63 -6.56
N ASP A 157 -18.56 7.13 -5.41
CA ASP A 157 -19.41 7.70 -4.38
C ASP A 157 -19.52 9.21 -4.60
N ALA A 158 -20.70 9.79 -4.34
CA ALA A 158 -20.90 11.22 -4.44
C ALA A 158 -20.30 11.92 -3.21
N ASP A 159 -19.62 13.05 -3.41
CA ASP A 159 -18.95 13.80 -2.34
C ASP A 159 -19.93 14.33 -1.29
N ASP A 160 -21.18 14.57 -1.68
CA ASP A 160 -22.25 15.08 -0.83
C ASP A 160 -23.07 13.97 -0.13
N GLY A 161 -22.65 12.72 -0.26
CA GLY A 161 -23.40 11.56 0.25
C GLY A 161 -24.63 11.20 -0.60
N GLY A 162 -24.72 11.72 -1.82
CA GLY A 162 -25.70 11.33 -2.83
C GLY A 162 -25.56 9.88 -3.30
N MET A 163 -26.36 9.52 -4.31
CA MET A 163 -26.37 8.15 -4.85
C MET A 163 -25.04 7.83 -5.57
N PRO A 164 -24.47 6.63 -5.37
CA PRO A 164 -23.28 6.21 -6.10
C PRO A 164 -23.58 6.11 -7.60
N LEU A 165 -22.55 6.36 -8.41
CA LEU A 165 -22.59 6.26 -9.86
C LEU A 165 -21.74 5.09 -10.33
N SER A 166 -22.24 4.31 -11.28
CA SER A 166 -21.48 3.23 -11.90
C SER A 166 -20.78 3.71 -13.16
N LEU A 167 -19.44 3.71 -13.17
CA LEU A 167 -18.64 3.96 -14.36
C LEU A 167 -18.53 2.67 -15.19
N PRO A 168 -18.71 2.72 -16.52
CA PRO A 168 -18.63 1.55 -17.37
C PRO A 168 -17.20 1.00 -17.44
N SER A 169 -17.09 -0.27 -17.81
CA SER A 169 -15.81 -0.91 -18.14
C SER A 169 -15.19 -0.28 -19.39
N GLN A 170 -13.89 -0.02 -19.36
CA GLN A 170 -13.07 0.38 -20.50
C GLN A 170 -12.28 -0.80 -21.12
N GLY A 171 -12.45 -2.01 -20.56
CA GLY A 171 -11.87 -3.25 -21.10
C GLY A 171 -10.45 -3.53 -20.60
N ASP A 172 -9.76 -4.43 -21.33
CA ASP A 172 -8.41 -4.88 -21.02
C ASP A 172 -7.41 -4.28 -22.01
N LEU A 173 -6.30 -3.76 -21.50
CA LEU A 173 -5.19 -3.22 -22.29
C LEU A 173 -3.94 -4.06 -22.09
N SER A 174 -3.41 -4.63 -23.17
CA SER A 174 -2.17 -5.41 -23.15
C SER A 174 -0.99 -4.58 -23.65
N LEU A 175 0.01 -4.42 -22.79
CA LEU A 175 1.19 -3.59 -23.00
C LEU A 175 2.43 -4.50 -23.02
N PRO A 176 3.26 -4.48 -24.08
CA PRO A 176 4.57 -5.10 -24.01
C PRO A 176 5.46 -4.29 -23.06
N VAL A 177 6.18 -4.98 -22.18
CA VAL A 177 6.97 -4.38 -21.12
C VAL A 177 8.32 -5.05 -21.06
N ASP A 178 9.37 -4.24 -21.11
CA ASP A 178 10.74 -4.68 -20.92
C ASP A 178 11.16 -4.49 -19.45
N PHE A 179 11.92 -5.45 -18.93
CA PHE A 179 12.52 -5.39 -17.61
C PHE A 179 14.01 -5.11 -17.75
N PRO A 180 14.48 -3.93 -17.34
CA PRO A 180 15.90 -3.64 -17.37
C PRO A 180 16.67 -4.54 -16.38
N PRO A 181 17.99 -4.70 -16.55
CA PRO A 181 18.84 -5.38 -15.59
C PRO A 181 18.64 -4.82 -14.16
N PRO A 182 18.67 -5.67 -13.12
CA PRO A 182 18.32 -5.26 -11.75
C PRO A 182 19.19 -4.12 -11.18
N ASP A 183 20.45 -4.04 -11.62
CA ASP A 183 21.46 -3.07 -11.22
C ASP A 183 21.28 -1.69 -11.87
N ALA A 184 20.50 -1.60 -12.95
CA ALA A 184 20.26 -0.35 -13.65
C ALA A 184 19.30 0.56 -12.85
N ALA A 185 18.27 0.03 -12.21
CA ALA A 185 17.09 0.84 -11.86
C ALA A 185 17.09 1.48 -10.46
N LEU A 186 18.10 1.26 -9.60
CA LEU A 186 17.93 1.46 -8.16
C LEU A 186 19.03 2.26 -7.44
N SER A 187 18.61 2.99 -6.41
CA SER A 187 19.47 3.62 -5.41
C SER A 187 19.86 2.55 -4.40
N TRP A 188 21.00 1.89 -4.61
CA TRP A 188 21.47 0.79 -3.74
C TRP A 188 22.48 1.31 -2.71
N THR A 189 22.36 0.82 -1.48
CA THR A 189 23.36 1.03 -0.42
C THR A 189 24.08 -0.27 -0.13
N GLU A 190 25.37 -0.17 0.20
CA GLU A 190 26.07 -1.29 0.83
C GLU A 190 25.38 -1.68 2.15
N PRO A 191 25.42 -2.95 2.55
CA PRO A 191 24.83 -3.38 3.81
C PRO A 191 25.44 -2.63 5.00
N VAL A 192 24.61 -2.03 5.84
CA VAL A 192 25.05 -1.41 7.10
C VAL A 192 24.49 -2.17 8.29
N THR A 193 25.23 -2.25 9.39
CA THR A 193 24.74 -2.84 10.64
C THR A 193 24.78 -1.82 11.76
N LEU A 194 23.61 -1.57 12.35
CA LEU A 194 23.38 -0.61 13.42
C LEU A 194 23.02 -1.37 14.70
N ARG A 195 23.61 -1.01 15.84
CA ARG A 195 23.45 -1.74 17.11
C ARG A 195 22.90 -0.82 18.19
N LYS A 196 21.89 -1.28 18.92
CA LYS A 196 21.30 -0.55 20.07
C LYS A 196 20.53 -1.52 20.97
N ASP A 197 20.61 -1.34 22.29
CA ASP A 197 19.80 -2.07 23.29
C ASP A 197 19.81 -3.60 23.13
N GLY A 198 20.97 -4.17 22.82
CA GLY A 198 21.13 -5.63 22.61
C GLY A 198 20.58 -6.15 21.29
N ALA A 199 19.93 -5.31 20.49
CA ALA A 199 19.54 -5.60 19.12
C ALA A 199 20.58 -5.10 18.10
N ALA A 200 20.70 -5.83 16.99
CA ALA A 200 21.43 -5.39 15.81
C ALA A 200 20.49 -5.41 14.61
N VAL A 201 20.42 -4.32 13.86
CA VAL A 201 19.66 -4.23 12.61
C VAL A 201 20.65 -4.05 11.47
N THR A 202 20.69 -5.03 10.58
CA THR A 202 21.44 -4.95 9.33
C THR A 202 20.50 -4.52 8.21
N LEU A 203 20.63 -3.29 7.73
CA LEU A 203 19.97 -2.85 6.51
C LEU A 203 20.76 -3.45 5.35
N ARG A 204 20.21 -4.50 4.71
CA ARG A 204 20.90 -5.24 3.66
C ARG A 204 20.88 -4.51 2.34
N SER A 205 19.77 -3.85 2.07
CA SER A 205 19.58 -3.06 0.87
C SER A 205 18.37 -2.16 1.04
N VAL A 206 18.52 -0.92 0.61
CA VAL A 206 17.40 -0.02 0.36
C VAL A 206 17.28 0.13 -1.15
N PHE A 207 16.04 0.18 -1.62
CA PHE A 207 15.70 0.38 -3.01
C PHE A 207 14.61 1.43 -3.06
N ALA A 208 14.85 2.55 -3.73
CA ALA A 208 13.86 3.62 -3.82
C ALA A 208 13.62 4.03 -5.27
N ASN A 209 12.34 4.25 -5.60
CA ASN A 209 11.88 4.91 -6.81
C ASN A 209 10.85 6.00 -6.42
N PRO A 210 10.35 6.82 -7.38
CA PRO A 210 9.38 7.91 -7.10
C PRO A 210 8.02 7.48 -6.50
N SER A 211 7.79 6.18 -6.37
CA SER A 211 6.50 5.58 -6.06
C SER A 211 6.53 4.68 -4.82
N VAL A 212 7.61 3.92 -4.62
CA VAL A 212 7.79 2.97 -3.52
C VAL A 212 9.26 2.90 -3.10
N THR A 213 9.48 2.68 -1.82
CA THR A 213 10.79 2.29 -1.28
C THR A 213 10.70 0.90 -0.66
N TRP A 214 11.60 0.01 -1.04
CA TRP A 214 11.81 -1.26 -0.35
C TRP A 214 12.99 -1.17 0.58
N LEU A 215 12.82 -1.72 1.77
CA LEU A 215 13.89 -1.94 2.73
C LEU A 215 13.99 -3.43 3.01
N ASP A 216 15.15 -4.03 2.70
CA ASP A 216 15.48 -5.35 3.20
C ASP A 216 16.35 -5.20 4.44
N ALA A 217 15.86 -5.68 5.59
CA ALA A 217 16.58 -5.60 6.84
C ALA A 217 16.55 -6.94 7.59
N CYS A 218 17.65 -7.28 8.26
CA CYS A 218 17.71 -8.37 9.21
C CYS A 218 17.88 -7.83 10.62
N ILE A 219 17.04 -8.32 11.52
CA ILE A 219 17.07 -7.96 12.94
C ILE A 219 17.66 -9.16 13.68
N THR A 220 18.74 -8.94 14.42
CA THR A 220 19.32 -9.90 15.35
C THR A 220 19.01 -9.45 16.78
N TYR A 221 18.22 -10.25 17.50
CA TYR A 221 17.87 -10.00 18.89
C TYR A 221 17.73 -11.35 19.60
N PRO A 222 18.37 -11.57 20.78
CA PRO A 222 18.43 -12.88 21.43
C PRO A 222 17.13 -13.21 22.18
N ASP A 223 15.99 -13.08 21.52
CA ASP A 223 14.65 -13.30 22.04
C ASP A 223 13.91 -14.27 21.12
N ARG A 224 13.06 -15.13 21.70
CA ARG A 224 12.34 -16.17 20.93
C ARG A 224 10.88 -15.85 20.68
N HIS A 225 10.35 -14.76 21.25
CA HIS A 225 8.98 -14.33 21.00
C HIS A 225 8.82 -13.83 19.57
N THR A 226 7.59 -13.69 19.11
CA THR A 226 7.29 -13.11 17.81
C THR A 226 7.67 -11.62 17.79
N TRP A 227 8.22 -11.14 16.67
CA TRP A 227 8.55 -9.72 16.51
C TRP A 227 7.73 -9.11 15.39
N GLN A 228 7.21 -7.90 15.63
CA GLN A 228 6.52 -7.08 14.66
C GLN A 228 7.35 -5.81 14.43
N PRO A 229 8.26 -5.82 13.45
CA PRO A 229 9.04 -4.63 13.13
C PRO A 229 8.22 -3.63 12.32
N GLU A 230 8.56 -2.36 12.50
CA GLU A 230 8.02 -1.25 11.71
C GLU A 230 9.17 -0.50 11.04
N ALA A 231 9.05 -0.32 9.72
CA ALA A 231 10.01 0.47 8.96
C ALA A 231 9.53 1.90 8.76
N PHE A 232 10.47 2.80 8.50
CA PHE A 232 10.17 4.19 8.17
C PHE A 232 10.92 4.67 6.94
N ILE A 233 10.34 5.69 6.31
CA ILE A 233 11.03 6.60 5.40
C ILE A 233 10.68 8.04 5.75
N ARG A 234 11.68 8.94 5.73
CA ARG A 234 11.53 10.38 5.94
C ARG A 234 12.51 11.20 5.10
N GLU A 235 12.20 12.45 4.79
CA GLU A 235 13.18 13.36 4.15
C GLU A 235 14.30 13.69 5.15
N ALA A 236 15.56 13.67 4.70
CA ALA A 236 16.72 13.78 5.59
C ALA A 236 16.83 15.17 6.25
N ASP A 237 16.39 16.22 5.55
CA ASP A 237 16.57 17.62 5.95
C ASP A 237 15.32 18.27 6.58
N CYS A 238 14.20 17.53 6.73
CA CYS A 238 12.94 18.08 7.20
C CYS A 238 12.53 17.59 8.61
N THR A 239 12.21 18.56 9.48
CA THR A 239 11.19 18.45 10.55
C THR A 239 9.90 17.78 10.03
N PRO A 240 9.03 17.18 10.88
CA PRO A 240 8.39 15.85 10.70
C PRO A 240 7.36 15.68 9.56
N ALA A 241 7.36 16.53 8.54
CA ALA A 241 6.31 16.66 7.53
C ALA A 241 6.11 15.42 6.64
N ALA A 242 7.02 14.46 6.63
CA ALA A 242 6.84 13.24 5.86
C ALA A 242 7.53 12.07 6.54
N PHE A 243 6.76 11.35 7.34
CA PHE A 243 7.12 10.06 7.92
C PHE A 243 6.10 9.06 7.41
N ALA A 244 6.56 8.08 6.63
CA ALA A 244 5.72 6.98 6.20
C ALA A 244 6.17 5.70 6.91
N GLN A 245 5.20 5.02 7.52
CA GLN A 245 5.40 3.72 8.16
C GLN A 245 5.15 2.61 7.15
N GLY A 246 5.98 1.58 7.21
CA GLY A 246 5.86 0.40 6.37
C GLY A 246 5.70 -0.85 7.23
N MET A 247 4.71 -1.66 6.87
CA MET A 247 4.60 -3.01 7.42
C MET A 247 5.46 -3.99 6.61
N PRO A 248 6.00 -5.05 7.24
CA PRO A 248 6.74 -6.07 6.55
C PRO A 248 5.85 -6.80 5.53
N LEU A 249 6.43 -7.08 4.37
CA LEU A 249 5.80 -7.78 3.25
C LEU A 249 5.99 -9.29 3.30
N VAL A 250 7.14 -9.73 3.82
CA VAL A 250 7.39 -11.12 4.17
C VAL A 250 7.17 -11.24 5.67
N PRO A 251 5.98 -11.70 6.08
CA PRO A 251 5.99 -12.82 7.02
C PRO A 251 4.72 -13.68 6.92
N ALA A 252 4.41 -14.32 5.79
CA ALA A 252 3.27 -15.25 5.71
C ALA A 252 3.73 -16.70 5.92
N ASP A 253 4.76 -17.13 5.19
CA ASP A 253 5.30 -18.49 5.23
C ASP A 253 6.22 -18.74 6.44
N SER A 254 6.58 -17.68 7.17
CA SER A 254 7.50 -17.68 8.30
C SER A 254 6.83 -17.39 9.64
N TRP A 255 5.64 -16.76 9.63
CA TRP A 255 4.76 -16.70 10.79
C TRP A 255 4.18 -18.08 11.04
N GLY A 256 4.89 -18.89 11.82
CA GLY A 256 4.41 -20.20 12.25
C GLY A 256 5.31 -21.39 11.91
N THR A 257 6.44 -21.20 11.21
CA THR A 257 7.51 -22.21 11.29
C THR A 257 8.29 -21.95 12.57
N SER A 258 8.28 -22.93 13.48
CA SER A 258 9.04 -22.87 14.73
C SER A 258 10.52 -22.54 14.49
N ALA A 259 11.08 -22.93 13.33
CA ALA A 259 12.46 -22.63 12.94
C ALA A 259 12.75 -21.14 12.68
N TRP A 260 11.84 -20.40 12.02
CA TRP A 260 12.04 -18.97 11.78
C TRP A 260 11.83 -18.16 13.06
N ALA A 261 10.79 -18.49 13.84
CA ALA A 261 10.54 -17.88 15.14
C ALA A 261 11.67 -18.18 16.14
N ALA A 262 12.27 -19.38 16.10
CA ALA A 262 13.41 -19.70 16.95
C ALA A 262 14.74 -19.06 16.51
N SER A 263 14.81 -18.47 15.31
CA SER A 263 16.04 -17.83 14.84
C SER A 263 16.30 -16.52 15.59
N PRO A 264 17.51 -16.34 16.16
CA PRO A 264 17.91 -15.06 16.75
C PRO A 264 18.11 -13.97 15.69
N THR A 265 18.12 -14.33 14.40
CA THR A 265 18.20 -13.38 13.27
C THR A 265 17.03 -13.60 12.32
N ARG A 266 16.21 -12.57 12.12
CA ARG A 266 15.02 -12.61 11.26
C ARG A 266 15.11 -11.51 10.22
N CYS A 267 14.85 -11.85 8.96
CA CYS A 267 14.95 -10.91 7.85
C CYS A 267 13.57 -10.57 7.31
N PHE A 268 13.38 -9.29 7.01
CA PHE A 268 12.13 -8.68 6.58
C PHE A 268 12.37 -7.84 5.33
N THR A 269 11.39 -7.85 4.44
CA THR A 269 11.28 -6.88 3.35
C THR A 269 10.12 -5.96 3.67
N PHE A 270 10.33 -4.66 3.72
CA PHE A 270 9.29 -3.65 3.91
C PHE A 270 9.00 -2.97 2.57
N ALA A 271 7.74 -2.62 2.32
CA ALA A 271 7.41 -1.61 1.31
C ALA A 271 6.87 -0.38 2.02
N LEU A 272 7.52 0.73 1.73
CA LEU A 272 7.25 2.05 2.25
C LEU A 272 6.65 2.86 1.09
N PRO A 273 5.45 3.44 1.25
CA PRO A 273 4.90 4.29 0.21
C PRO A 273 5.86 5.48 0.03
N PHE A 274 6.31 5.73 -1.20
CA PHE A 274 7.20 6.87 -1.42
C PHE A 274 6.35 8.14 -1.50
N ALA A 275 6.20 8.81 -0.37
CA ALA A 275 5.41 10.03 -0.22
C ALA A 275 6.10 11.28 -0.80
N PHE A 276 7.27 11.13 -1.43
CA PHE A 276 8.07 12.25 -1.93
C PHE A 276 7.95 12.35 -3.45
N PRO A 277 7.05 13.18 -3.99
CA PRO A 277 6.93 13.32 -5.43
C PRO A 277 8.24 13.84 -6.03
N GLU A 278 8.79 13.05 -6.97
CA GLU A 278 9.63 13.46 -8.11
C GLU A 278 10.86 14.35 -7.88
N ARG A 279 11.29 14.58 -6.64
CA ARG A 279 12.57 15.26 -6.40
C ARG A 279 13.72 14.29 -6.65
N ALA A 280 14.11 14.20 -7.91
CA ALA A 280 15.40 13.65 -8.31
C ALA A 280 16.51 14.17 -7.37
N GLY A 281 17.23 13.26 -6.72
CA GLY A 281 18.29 13.63 -5.79
C GLY A 281 17.84 14.01 -4.38
N ALA A 282 16.57 13.78 -4.02
CA ALA A 282 16.11 13.90 -2.63
C ALA A 282 16.91 12.96 -1.72
N GLN A 283 17.36 13.49 -0.59
CA GLN A 283 17.95 12.69 0.48
C GLN A 283 16.82 12.20 1.39
N VAL A 284 16.70 10.89 1.53
CA VAL A 284 15.71 10.26 2.40
C VAL A 284 16.40 9.35 3.40
N SER A 285 15.99 9.43 4.65
CA SER A 285 16.37 8.50 5.70
C SER A 285 15.39 7.34 5.74
N VAL A 286 15.90 6.13 5.57
CA VAL A 286 15.13 4.87 5.53
C VAL A 286 15.68 3.93 6.57
N GLY A 287 14.81 3.23 7.31
CA GLY A 287 15.27 2.32 8.36
C GLY A 287 14.18 1.55 9.08
N VAL A 288 14.57 0.86 10.15
CA VAL A 288 13.65 0.24 11.12
C VAL A 288 13.47 1.21 12.29
N ALA A 289 12.23 1.60 12.54
CA ALA A 289 11.88 2.56 13.58
C ALA A 289 11.94 1.90 14.95
N HIS A 290 11.23 0.77 15.07
CA HIS A 290 11.16 -0.04 16.27
C HIS A 290 10.73 -1.46 15.89
N PHE A 291 10.77 -2.38 16.84
CA PHE A 291 10.03 -3.62 16.74
C PHE A 291 9.35 -3.95 18.06
N ARG A 292 8.12 -4.44 17.96
CA ARG A 292 7.35 -4.92 19.11
C ARG A 292 7.61 -6.41 19.30
N VAL A 293 8.03 -6.78 20.49
CA VAL A 293 8.11 -8.16 20.96
C VAL A 293 6.72 -8.54 21.44
N VAL A 294 6.08 -9.47 20.73
CA VAL A 294 4.74 -9.95 21.01
C VAL A 294 4.87 -11.36 21.57
N PRO A 295 4.68 -11.55 22.88
CA PRO A 295 4.69 -12.89 23.44
C PRO A 295 3.45 -13.67 22.99
N ASP A 296 3.65 -14.95 22.71
CA ASP A 296 2.60 -15.92 22.50
C ASP A 296 2.63 -16.97 23.62
N ALA A 297 1.56 -17.75 23.76
CA ALA A 297 1.46 -18.70 24.86
C ALA A 297 2.60 -19.73 24.90
N GLY A 298 3.23 -20.05 23.76
CA GLY A 298 4.30 -21.04 23.67
C GLY A 298 5.68 -20.47 24.00
N THR A 299 5.83 -19.15 23.99
CA THR A 299 7.09 -18.46 24.25
C THR A 299 7.09 -17.64 25.54
N LEU A 300 5.91 -17.24 26.02
CA LEU A 300 5.74 -16.49 27.25
C LEU A 300 6.29 -17.26 28.45
N ARG A 301 7.09 -16.58 29.27
CA ARG A 301 7.59 -17.12 30.54
C ARG A 301 6.71 -16.70 31.70
N VAL A 302 6.66 -17.52 32.75
CA VAL A 302 5.89 -17.21 33.97
C VAL A 302 6.34 -15.90 34.58
N GLU A 303 7.64 -15.62 34.59
CA GLU A 303 8.19 -14.41 35.20
C GLU A 303 7.75 -13.14 34.45
N GLU A 304 7.62 -13.22 33.12
CA GLU A 304 7.14 -12.13 32.27
C GLU A 304 5.65 -11.88 32.51
N CYS A 305 4.85 -12.94 32.57
CA CYS A 305 3.44 -12.84 32.93
C CYS A 305 3.25 -12.22 34.32
N GLU A 306 4.01 -12.69 35.31
CA GLU A 306 3.95 -12.19 36.68
C GLU A 306 4.39 -10.72 36.78
N ALA A 307 5.37 -10.30 35.97
CA ALA A 307 5.78 -8.90 35.89
C ALA A 307 4.69 -8.01 35.28
N ALA A 308 4.09 -8.45 34.17
CA ALA A 308 2.97 -7.74 33.53
C ALA A 308 1.76 -7.66 34.48
N ARG A 309 1.41 -8.76 35.16
CA ARG A 309 0.35 -8.76 36.18
C ARG A 309 0.58 -7.66 37.22
N ARG A 310 1.75 -7.65 37.86
CA ARG A 310 2.06 -6.68 38.92
C ARG A 310 1.90 -5.24 38.45
N LYS A 311 2.27 -4.96 37.19
CA LYS A 311 2.10 -3.62 36.60
C LYS A 311 0.62 -3.27 36.42
N VAL A 312 -0.16 -4.15 35.80
CA VAL A 312 -1.57 -3.88 35.48
C VAL A 312 -2.43 -3.82 36.75
N GLU A 313 -2.24 -4.74 37.70
CA GLU A 313 -3.00 -4.72 38.98
C GLU A 313 -2.69 -3.48 39.84
N ALA A 314 -1.48 -2.93 39.73
CA ALA A 314 -1.14 -1.68 40.42
C ALA A 314 -1.85 -0.45 39.81
N GLU A 315 -2.07 -0.46 38.48
CA GLU A 315 -2.77 0.61 37.77
C GLU A 315 -4.30 0.54 37.94
N TYR A 316 -4.85 -0.66 38.13
CA TYR A 316 -6.31 -0.90 38.24
C TYR A 316 -6.66 -1.66 39.53
N PRO A 317 -6.78 -0.96 40.68
CA PRO A 317 -7.17 -1.59 41.93
C PRO A 317 -8.49 -2.36 41.83
N GLY A 318 -8.50 -3.63 42.26
CA GLY A 318 -9.65 -4.53 42.18
C GLY A 318 -9.70 -5.40 40.92
N LEU A 319 -8.78 -5.20 39.98
CA LEU A 319 -8.45 -6.19 38.95
C LEU A 319 -7.62 -7.31 39.58
N GLU A 320 -7.99 -8.57 39.32
CA GLU A 320 -7.19 -9.73 39.70
C GLU A 320 -6.90 -10.57 38.46
N ILE A 321 -5.64 -10.93 38.27
CA ILE A 321 -5.15 -11.73 37.15
C ILE A 321 -4.37 -12.92 37.70
N ARG A 322 -4.52 -14.10 37.07
CA ARG A 322 -3.69 -15.27 37.36
C ARG A 322 -2.86 -15.65 36.16
N CYS A 323 -1.55 -15.78 36.37
CA CYS A 323 -0.65 -16.41 35.42
C CYS A 323 -0.72 -17.94 35.59
N ARG A 324 -0.96 -18.66 34.50
CA ARG A 324 -1.12 -20.10 34.47
C ARG A 324 -0.09 -20.74 33.54
N ALA A 325 0.40 -21.90 33.94
CA ALA A 325 1.10 -22.83 33.07
C ALA A 325 0.13 -23.95 32.65
N TYR A 326 0.13 -24.28 31.37
CA TYR A 326 -0.64 -25.36 30.77
C TYR A 326 0.32 -26.26 29.99
N ASP A 327 -0.01 -27.55 29.91
CA ASP A 327 0.63 -28.46 28.96
C ASP A 327 -0.34 -28.70 27.81
N ILE A 328 0.09 -28.42 26.59
CA ILE A 328 -0.67 -28.72 25.38
C ILE A 328 0.23 -29.59 24.50
N GLN A 329 -0.13 -30.86 24.35
CA GLN A 329 0.59 -31.83 23.51
C GLN A 329 2.07 -32.04 23.92
N GLY A 330 2.38 -31.92 25.21
CA GLY A 330 3.74 -32.07 25.73
C GLY A 330 4.60 -30.80 25.60
N GLU A 331 4.01 -29.68 25.17
CA GLU A 331 4.65 -28.36 25.17
C GLU A 331 4.09 -27.53 26.31
N ALA A 332 5.00 -26.99 27.15
CA ALA A 332 4.65 -26.05 28.19
C ALA A 332 4.22 -24.71 27.57
N GLN A 333 3.04 -24.26 27.94
CA GLN A 333 2.42 -23.02 27.49
C GLN A 333 2.13 -22.16 28.72
N HIS A 334 2.36 -20.85 28.66
CA HIS A 334 2.02 -19.93 29.73
C HIS A 334 1.04 -18.88 29.23
N TRP A 335 0.00 -18.61 30.01
CA TRP A 335 -0.95 -17.55 29.69
C TRP A 335 -1.55 -16.94 30.95
N PHE A 336 -2.40 -15.94 30.80
CA PHE A 336 -3.08 -15.29 31.92
C PHE A 336 -4.60 -15.44 31.84
N GLU A 337 -5.24 -15.32 32.99
CA GLU A 337 -6.69 -15.32 33.14
C GLU A 337 -7.10 -14.15 34.04
N VAL A 338 -8.10 -13.37 33.61
CA VAL A 338 -8.69 -12.33 34.46
C VAL A 338 -9.71 -12.98 35.39
N THR A 339 -9.48 -12.91 36.70
CA THR A 339 -10.32 -13.57 37.72
C THR A 339 -11.27 -12.63 38.46
N ALA A 340 -10.95 -11.34 38.51
CA ALA A 340 -11.84 -10.31 39.04
C ALA A 340 -11.68 -9.01 38.24
N LEU A 341 -12.75 -8.22 38.16
CA LEU A 341 -12.78 -6.96 37.42
C LEU A 341 -13.30 -5.82 38.30
N PRO A 342 -12.70 -4.63 38.23
CA PRO A 342 -13.29 -3.43 38.83
C PRO A 342 -14.52 -2.96 38.02
N PRO A 343 -15.41 -2.14 38.61
CA PRO A 343 -16.72 -1.81 38.03
C PRO A 343 -16.67 -1.06 36.70
N ASP A 344 -15.56 -0.38 36.43
CA ASP A 344 -15.30 0.49 35.30
C ASP A 344 -14.54 -0.20 34.16
N LEU A 345 -14.11 -1.46 34.34
CA LEU A 345 -13.29 -2.17 33.37
C LEU A 345 -14.02 -3.39 32.80
N SER A 346 -14.13 -3.42 31.47
CA SER A 346 -14.69 -4.59 30.78
C SER A 346 -13.67 -5.74 30.70
N PRO A 347 -14.10 -7.01 30.57
CA PRO A 347 -13.20 -8.14 30.36
C PRO A 347 -12.27 -7.97 29.15
N ALA A 348 -12.80 -7.42 28.04
CA ALA A 348 -12.03 -7.18 26.83
C ALA A 348 -10.96 -6.10 27.04
N GLU A 349 -11.29 -5.05 27.78
CA GLU A 349 -10.35 -4.00 28.13
C GLU A 349 -9.24 -4.52 29.05
N ALA A 350 -9.58 -5.26 30.11
CA ALA A 350 -8.62 -5.86 31.03
C ALA A 350 -7.63 -6.79 30.30
N ARG A 351 -8.16 -7.61 29.39
CA ARG A 351 -7.34 -8.48 28.54
C ARG A 351 -6.39 -7.66 27.66
N ARG A 352 -6.88 -6.62 26.99
CA ARG A 352 -6.05 -5.74 26.16
C ARG A 352 -4.93 -5.09 26.98
N ARG A 353 -5.22 -4.58 28.17
CA ARG A 353 -4.21 -3.99 29.06
C ARG A 353 -3.11 -4.97 29.45
N MET A 354 -3.49 -6.22 29.71
CA MET A 354 -2.51 -7.27 30.00
C MET A 354 -1.68 -7.63 28.77
N GLU A 355 -2.30 -7.78 27.60
CA GLU A 355 -1.59 -8.02 26.34
C GLU A 355 -0.64 -6.85 25.98
N ASP A 356 -1.02 -5.61 26.25
CA ASP A 356 -0.18 -4.42 26.08
C ASP A 356 0.98 -4.40 27.08
N ALA A 357 0.74 -4.79 28.35
CA ALA A 357 1.78 -4.85 29.37
C ALA A 357 2.79 -5.99 29.16
N LEU A 358 2.39 -7.02 28.43
CA LEU A 358 3.24 -8.13 28.00
C LEU A 358 4.12 -7.78 26.79
N GLN A 359 3.72 -6.79 25.99
CA GLN A 359 4.51 -6.33 24.86
C GLN A 359 5.70 -5.49 25.32
N ALA A 360 6.84 -5.66 24.65
CA ALA A 360 7.99 -4.80 24.79
C ALA A 360 8.31 -4.16 23.44
N GLU A 361 8.55 -2.85 23.43
CA GLU A 361 8.97 -2.13 22.23
C GLU A 361 10.46 -1.82 22.32
N ILE A 362 11.22 -2.27 21.32
CA ILE A 362 12.64 -1.93 21.20
C ILE A 362 12.77 -0.83 20.14
N ILE A 363 13.11 0.37 20.60
CA ILE A 363 13.11 1.59 19.77
C ILE A 363 14.51 1.83 19.17
N GLY A 364 14.59 1.81 17.84
CA GLY A 364 15.69 2.38 17.06
C GLY A 364 15.51 3.89 16.91
N PRO A 365 16.41 4.58 16.24
CA PRO A 365 16.21 4.51 14.80
C PRO A 365 17.43 3.86 14.17
N TRP A 366 17.22 2.69 13.58
CA TRP A 366 18.23 2.03 12.76
C TRP A 366 17.97 2.40 11.31
N GLY A 367 18.47 3.55 10.88
CA GLY A 367 18.28 4.04 9.52
C GLY A 367 19.51 4.65 8.91
N GLU A 368 19.50 4.73 7.59
CA GLU A 368 20.54 5.33 6.75
C GLU A 368 19.95 6.38 5.83
N THR A 369 20.77 7.33 5.42
CA THR A 369 20.38 8.35 4.44
C THR A 369 20.80 7.91 3.04
N ILE A 370 19.85 7.92 2.11
CA ILE A 370 20.05 7.53 0.71
C ILE A 370 19.61 8.66 -0.22
N SER A 371 20.23 8.73 -1.39
CA SER A 371 19.81 9.64 -2.46
C SER A 371 18.91 8.91 -3.45
N VAL A 372 17.70 9.42 -3.68
CA VAL A 372 16.75 8.80 -4.61
C VAL A 372 17.11 9.13 -6.06
N ARG A 373 17.36 8.08 -6.87
CA ARG A 373 17.55 8.20 -8.32
C ARG A 373 16.21 8.33 -9.03
N SER A 374 16.08 9.34 -9.89
CA SER A 374 14.85 9.63 -10.66
C SER A 374 14.75 8.92 -12.00
N THR A 375 15.82 8.26 -12.47
CA THR A 375 15.87 7.71 -13.83
C THR A 375 16.58 6.36 -13.86
N PRO A 376 16.04 5.34 -14.55
CA PRO A 376 16.86 4.24 -15.02
C PRO A 376 17.92 4.83 -15.97
N PRO A 377 19.17 4.35 -15.96
CA PRO A 377 20.22 4.85 -16.83
C PRO A 377 19.76 4.65 -18.26
N SER A 378 19.58 5.77 -18.98
CA SER A 378 19.39 5.78 -20.41
C SER A 378 20.61 5.13 -21.06
N ARG A 379 20.39 4.12 -21.90
CA ARG A 379 21.31 3.81 -22.99
C ARG A 379 20.76 4.38 -24.27
#